data_AF-A0A7V9HHW4-F1
#
_entry.id   AF-A0A7V9HHW4-F1
#
_cell.length_a   1.000
_cell.length_b   1.000
_cell.length_c   1.000
_cell.angle_alpha   90.00
_cell.angle_beta   90.00
_cell.angle_gamma   90.00
#
_symmetry.space_group_name_H-M   'P 1'
#
loop_
_entity.id
_entity.type
_entity.pdbx_description
1 polymer ?
#
loop_
_entity_poly.entity_id
_entity_poly.type
_entity_poly.pdbx_seq_one_letter_code
_entity_poly.pdbx_strand_id
1 'polypeptide(L)'
;MSALDRRAGWVFANDTDIAPVQFTQAPYTPWSDNHTWAAYGVPSPLIMSWPDLHFHTQFLTADNTDPRVFRRAGVTTALAAYEIADAGAAEAWTIAADVASRSAHRLDEIANRASHRIVSGDRVRPDAADTERVAARAHQELRYAALRDQHAVASVRSLIAAGDRPALDGEITALGNHLQTRAEQAAARLDLALRMTRQGDEQS
;
A
#
# COMPACT_ATOMS: atom_id res chain seq x y z
N MET A 1 10.81 42.84 0.52
CA MET A 1 10.46 41.49 0.04
C MET A 1 10.11 40.65 1.24
N SER A 2 8.81 40.45 1.49
CA SER A 2 8.31 39.60 2.58
C SER A 2 8.71 38.15 2.30
N ALA A 3 9.39 37.50 3.24
CA ALA A 3 9.65 36.08 3.17
C ALA A 3 8.29 35.36 3.12
N LEU A 4 8.05 34.59 2.06
CA LEU A 4 6.90 33.71 1.95
C LEU A 4 6.80 32.87 3.23
N ASP A 5 5.74 33.09 4.01
CA ASP A 5 5.47 32.33 5.21
C ASP A 5 5.24 30.87 4.83
N ARG A 6 6.26 30.04 5.08
CA ARG A 6 6.24 28.61 4.80
C ARG A 6 5.20 27.84 5.63
N ARG A 7 4.54 28.50 6.60
CA ARG A 7 3.44 27.93 7.40
C ARG A 7 2.07 28.10 6.76
N ALA A 8 1.94 28.93 5.72
CA ALA A 8 0.64 29.22 5.08
C ALA A 8 -0.01 28.00 4.39
N GLY A 9 0.74 26.91 4.20
CA GLY A 9 0.23 25.63 3.68
C GLY A 9 0.30 24.47 4.67
N TRP A 10 0.69 24.72 5.93
CA TRP A 10 0.79 23.65 6.93
C TRP A 10 -0.60 23.40 7.51
N VAL A 11 -1.18 22.26 7.13
CA VAL A 11 -2.34 21.70 7.83
C VAL A 11 -1.94 21.66 9.32
N PHE A 12 -2.78 22.14 10.25
CA PHE A 12 -2.55 22.19 11.71
C PHE A 12 -1.91 23.46 12.31
N ALA A 13 -1.73 24.56 11.56
CA ALA A 13 -1.19 25.80 12.13
C ALA A 13 -1.98 26.37 13.34
N ASN A 14 -3.27 26.01 13.50
CA ASN A 14 -4.17 26.57 14.52
C ASN A 14 -5.06 25.55 15.27
N ASP A 15 -4.76 24.26 15.26
CA ASP A 15 -5.65 23.24 15.87
C ASP A 15 -5.07 22.63 17.16
N THR A 16 -5.91 22.45 18.18
CA THR A 16 -5.52 21.99 19.53
C THR A 16 -5.91 20.53 19.83
N ASP A 17 -6.58 19.85 18.88
CA ASP A 17 -7.05 18.47 19.04
C ASP A 17 -6.06 17.43 18.48
N ILE A 18 -6.02 16.26 19.11
CA ILE A 18 -5.13 15.11 18.83
C ILE A 18 -5.63 14.21 17.69
N ALA A 19 -6.67 14.65 16.97
CA ALA A 19 -7.21 14.01 15.79
C ALA A 19 -6.28 13.90 14.54
N PRO A 20 -5.16 14.64 14.35
CA PRO A 20 -4.52 14.69 13.03
C PRO A 20 -3.38 13.69 12.77
N VAL A 21 -2.99 12.82 13.72
CA VAL A 21 -1.97 11.79 13.40
C VAL A 21 -2.61 10.72 12.51
N GLN A 22 -2.51 10.94 11.20
CA GLN A 22 -2.97 10.04 10.17
C GLN A 22 -1.83 9.10 9.75
N PHE A 23 -2.07 7.80 9.88
CA PHE A 23 -1.19 6.80 9.27
C PHE A 23 -1.53 6.66 7.80
N THR A 24 -0.57 6.98 6.94
CA THR A 24 -0.68 6.73 5.50
C THR A 24 0.28 5.61 5.14
N GLN A 25 -0.17 4.69 4.28
CA GLN A 25 0.69 3.64 3.76
C GLN A 25 1.49 4.20 2.58
N ALA A 26 2.81 4.14 2.69
CA ALA A 26 3.71 4.43 1.59
C ALA A 26 4.27 3.12 1.00
N PRO A 27 4.71 3.11 -0.27
CA PRO A 27 5.53 2.02 -0.80
C PRO A 27 6.75 1.78 0.08
N TYR A 28 7.32 0.56 0.01
CA TYR A 28 8.55 0.25 0.73
C TYR A 28 9.66 1.26 0.41
N THR A 29 10.29 1.79 1.46
CA THR A 29 11.45 2.68 1.36
C THR A 29 12.61 2.13 2.20
N PRO A 30 13.84 2.10 1.65
CA PRO A 30 15.03 1.64 2.37
C PRO A 30 15.71 2.80 3.11
N TRP A 31 14.94 3.63 3.81
CA TRP A 31 15.43 4.90 4.39
C TRP A 31 15.96 4.76 5.83
N SER A 32 15.83 3.59 6.44
CA SER A 32 16.27 3.33 7.82
C SER A 32 16.71 1.87 7.99
N ASP A 33 16.89 1.43 9.23
CA ASP A 33 17.36 0.09 9.59
C ASP A 33 16.40 -1.03 9.15
N ASN A 34 15.17 -0.68 8.81
CA ASN A 34 14.18 -1.59 8.23
C ASN A 34 14.69 -2.27 6.95
N HIS A 35 15.60 -1.63 6.21
CA HIS A 35 16.18 -2.21 5.01
C HIS A 35 17.00 -3.47 5.29
N THR A 36 17.80 -3.47 6.36
CA THR A 36 18.67 -4.60 6.72
C THR A 36 17.88 -5.88 6.92
N TRP A 37 16.81 -5.80 7.70
CA TRP A 37 15.96 -6.96 8.00
C TRP A 37 15.11 -7.39 6.80
N ALA A 38 14.61 -6.43 6.02
CA ALA A 38 13.91 -6.71 4.78
C ALA A 38 14.80 -7.48 3.78
N ALA A 39 16.10 -7.19 3.72
CA ALA A 39 17.05 -7.90 2.86
C ALA A 39 17.21 -9.39 3.25
N TYR A 40 16.94 -9.75 4.50
CA TYR A 40 16.89 -11.13 4.99
C TYR A 40 15.50 -11.79 4.85
N GLY A 41 14.54 -11.11 4.21
CA GLY A 41 13.17 -11.61 4.06
C GLY A 41 12.32 -11.46 5.31
N VAL A 42 12.75 -10.68 6.30
CA VAL A 42 11.98 -10.42 7.52
C VAL A 42 11.08 -9.18 7.30
N PRO A 43 9.73 -9.30 7.43
CA PRO A 43 8.84 -8.16 7.33
C PRO A 43 9.21 -7.07 8.35
N SER A 44 9.58 -5.90 7.86
CA SER A 44 10.14 -4.83 8.67
C SER A 44 9.50 -3.49 8.30
N PRO A 45 8.30 -3.19 8.83
CA PRO A 45 7.64 -1.92 8.57
C PRO A 45 8.37 -0.78 9.26
N LEU A 46 8.47 0.36 8.58
CA LEU A 46 9.01 1.60 9.12
C LEU A 46 7.86 2.53 9.47
N ILE A 47 7.73 2.87 10.75
CA ILE A 47 6.80 3.90 11.23
C ILE A 47 7.61 5.16 11.43
N MET A 48 7.33 6.19 10.63
CA MET A 48 8.02 7.47 10.72
C MET A 48 7.04 8.64 10.52
N SER A 49 7.41 9.80 11.04
CA SER A 49 6.78 11.06 10.66
C SER A 49 7.31 11.51 9.30
N TRP A 50 6.43 11.68 8.32
CA TRP A 50 6.80 12.20 7.00
C TRP A 50 5.65 12.99 6.36
N PRO A 51 5.91 14.14 5.70
CA PRO A 51 7.19 14.85 5.62
C PRO A 51 7.55 15.56 6.94
N ASP A 52 8.84 15.58 7.29
CA ASP A 52 9.37 16.30 8.45
C ASP A 52 10.07 17.59 7.99
N LEU A 53 9.65 18.74 8.56
CA LEU A 53 10.16 20.07 8.21
C LEU A 53 11.61 20.31 8.67
N HIS A 54 12.02 19.70 9.78
CA HIS A 54 13.29 19.97 10.46
C HIS A 54 14.32 18.86 10.25
N PHE A 55 13.99 17.82 9.50
CA PHE A 55 14.88 16.72 9.16
C PHE A 55 16.24 17.21 8.62
N HIS A 56 17.34 16.71 9.21
CA HIS A 56 18.73 17.11 8.90
C HIS A 56 19.04 18.62 9.04
N THR A 57 18.31 19.33 9.90
CA THR A 57 18.61 20.74 10.22
C THR A 57 18.97 20.90 11.68
N GLN A 58 19.60 22.03 12.02
CA GLN A 58 19.87 22.43 13.40
C GLN A 58 18.61 22.72 14.22
N PHE A 59 17.43 22.75 13.59
CA PHE A 59 16.14 22.95 14.23
C PHE A 59 15.47 21.63 14.64
N LEU A 60 16.11 20.48 14.41
CA LEU A 60 15.66 19.20 14.95
C LEU A 60 15.99 19.12 16.44
N THR A 61 15.24 19.88 17.24
CA THR A 61 15.42 20.06 18.67
C THR A 61 14.12 19.69 19.39
N ALA A 62 14.21 19.33 20.68
CA ALA A 62 13.07 18.82 21.43
C ALA A 62 11.89 19.81 21.51
N ASP A 63 12.16 21.10 21.50
CA ASP A 63 11.18 22.20 21.46
C ASP A 63 10.35 22.23 20.16
N ASN A 64 10.82 21.60 19.08
CA ASN A 64 10.09 21.47 17.82
C ASN A 64 9.36 20.12 17.68
N THR A 65 9.19 19.39 18.78
CA THR A 65 8.48 18.10 18.80
C THR A 65 7.22 18.14 19.65
N ASP A 66 6.21 17.34 19.30
CA ASP A 66 4.97 17.21 20.08
C ASP A 66 4.94 15.87 20.85
N PRO A 67 4.91 15.88 22.20
CA PRO A 67 4.75 14.69 23.04
C PRO A 67 3.56 13.79 22.64
N ARG A 68 2.49 14.37 22.08
CA ARG A 68 1.30 13.64 21.62
C ARG A 68 1.63 12.73 20.42
N VAL A 69 2.52 13.15 19.53
CA VAL A 69 2.99 12.35 18.38
C VAL A 69 3.76 11.13 18.88
N PHE A 70 4.69 11.32 19.83
CA PHE A 70 5.42 10.21 20.44
C PHE A 70 4.50 9.23 21.16
N ARG A 71 3.51 9.74 21.91
CA ARG A 71 2.50 8.89 22.57
C ARG A 71 1.75 8.05 21.54
N ARG A 72 1.28 8.67 20.44
CA ARG A 72 0.53 7.96 19.40
C ARG A 72 1.38 6.92 18.68
N ALA A 73 2.62 7.26 18.31
CA ALA A 73 3.56 6.33 17.71
C ALA A 73 3.86 5.16 18.65
N GLY A 74 4.19 5.43 19.91
CA GLY A 74 4.47 4.41 20.92
C GLY A 74 3.29 3.46 21.15
N VAL A 75 2.07 3.99 21.34
CA VAL A 75 0.85 3.17 21.51
C VAL A 75 0.57 2.33 20.27
N THR A 76 0.67 2.91 19.07
CA THR A 76 0.37 2.19 17.83
C THR A 76 1.37 1.06 17.58
N THR A 77 2.66 1.32 17.76
CA THR A 77 3.72 0.31 17.63
C THR A 77 3.56 -0.79 18.67
N ALA A 78 3.26 -0.43 19.93
CA ALA A 78 3.06 -1.41 21.00
C ALA A 78 1.84 -2.31 20.73
N LEU A 79 0.71 -1.73 20.31
CA LEU A 79 -0.49 -2.50 19.96
C LEU A 79 -0.22 -3.43 18.78
N ALA A 80 0.40 -2.95 17.70
CA ALA A 80 0.74 -3.77 16.55
C ALA A 80 1.69 -4.93 16.91
N ALA A 81 2.69 -4.66 17.76
CA ALA A 81 3.60 -5.69 18.24
C ALA A 81 2.89 -6.71 19.14
N TYR A 82 2.02 -6.26 20.03
CA TYR A 82 1.24 -7.13 20.92
C TYR A 82 0.26 -8.01 20.14
N GLU A 83 -0.51 -7.43 19.22
CA GLU A 83 -1.44 -8.15 18.32
C GLU A 83 -0.73 -9.27 17.56
N ILE A 84 0.46 -9.01 17.00
CA ILE A 84 1.23 -10.03 16.27
C ILE A 84 1.82 -11.08 17.22
N ALA A 85 2.29 -10.67 18.40
CA ALA A 85 2.92 -11.57 19.37
C ALA A 85 1.92 -12.51 20.06
N ASP A 86 0.69 -12.04 20.30
CA ASP A 86 -0.39 -12.77 20.98
C ASP A 86 -1.36 -13.45 19.99
N ALA A 87 -1.19 -13.24 18.68
CA ALA A 87 -2.08 -13.80 17.67
C ALA A 87 -2.15 -15.34 17.74
N GLY A 88 -3.35 -15.87 17.91
CA GLY A 88 -3.67 -17.28 17.73
C GLY A 88 -4.23 -17.58 16.35
N ALA A 89 -4.82 -18.76 16.20
CA ALA A 89 -5.40 -19.20 14.93
C ALA A 89 -6.54 -18.27 14.43
N ALA A 90 -7.39 -17.78 15.35
CA ALA A 90 -8.52 -16.92 15.01
C ALA A 90 -8.07 -15.50 14.58
N GLU A 91 -7.09 -14.94 15.29
CA GLU A 91 -6.50 -13.63 14.99
C GLU A 91 -5.73 -13.70 13.68
N ALA A 92 -4.92 -14.76 13.48
CA ALA A 92 -4.18 -14.98 12.24
C ALA A 92 -5.11 -15.09 11.02
N TRP A 93 -6.25 -15.77 11.16
CA TRP A 93 -7.27 -15.83 10.12
C TRP A 93 -7.85 -14.44 9.81
N THR A 94 -8.21 -13.68 10.84
CA THR A 94 -8.73 -12.32 10.68
C THR A 94 -7.71 -11.43 9.97
N ILE A 95 -6.43 -11.48 10.38
CA ILE A 95 -5.33 -10.77 9.72
C ILE A 95 -5.21 -11.18 8.25
N ALA A 96 -5.29 -12.48 7.94
CA ALA A 96 -5.20 -13.00 6.58
C ALA A 96 -6.33 -12.44 5.69
N ALA A 97 -7.57 -12.45 6.19
CA ALA A 97 -8.72 -11.92 5.48
C ALA A 97 -8.61 -10.41 5.25
N ASP A 98 -8.13 -9.67 6.25
CA ASP A 98 -7.89 -8.24 6.19
C ASP A 98 -6.82 -7.88 5.15
N VAL A 99 -5.72 -8.62 5.13
CA VAL A 99 -4.65 -8.47 4.12
C VAL A 99 -5.18 -8.80 2.74
N ALA A 100 -5.94 -9.88 2.57
CA ALA A 100 -6.52 -10.27 1.28
C ALA A 100 -7.50 -9.20 0.76
N SER A 101 -8.40 -8.68 1.60
CA SER A 101 -9.35 -7.64 1.23
C SER A 101 -8.67 -6.35 0.75
N ARG A 102 -7.69 -5.85 1.53
CA ARG A 102 -6.90 -4.66 1.14
C ARG A 102 -6.08 -4.91 -0.14
N SER A 103 -5.65 -6.14 -0.36
CA SER A 103 -4.91 -6.53 -1.57
C SER A 103 -5.80 -6.57 -2.81
N ALA A 104 -6.99 -7.14 -2.70
CA ALA A 104 -7.98 -7.12 -3.78
C ALA A 104 -8.34 -5.69 -4.18
N HIS A 105 -8.58 -4.80 -3.20
CA HIS A 105 -8.84 -3.39 -3.47
C HIS A 105 -7.69 -2.70 -4.22
N ARG A 106 -6.44 -2.93 -3.80
CA ARG A 106 -5.27 -2.38 -4.48
C ARG A 106 -5.13 -2.87 -5.92
N LEU A 107 -5.42 -4.14 -6.20
CA LEU A 107 -5.42 -4.67 -7.58
C LEU A 107 -6.46 -3.97 -8.45
N ASP A 108 -7.65 -3.71 -7.90
CA ASP A 108 -8.69 -2.95 -8.59
C ASP A 108 -8.25 -1.50 -8.87
N GLU A 109 -7.62 -0.83 -7.90
CA GLU A 109 -7.08 0.52 -8.08
C GLU A 109 -6.00 0.59 -9.16
N ILE A 110 -5.10 -0.40 -9.25
CA ILE A 110 -4.10 -0.47 -10.32
C ILE A 110 -4.77 -0.50 -11.70
N ALA A 111 -5.75 -1.38 -11.89
CA ALA A 111 -6.46 -1.52 -13.15
C ALA A 111 -7.34 -0.31 -13.50
N ASN A 112 -8.01 0.28 -12.50
CA ASN A 112 -8.84 1.47 -12.68
C ASN A 112 -7.99 2.67 -13.11
N ARG A 113 -6.87 2.94 -12.41
CA ARG A 113 -5.96 4.03 -12.77
C ARG A 113 -5.41 3.85 -14.19
N ALA A 114 -5.02 2.63 -14.58
CA ALA A 114 -4.52 2.36 -15.91
C ALA A 114 -5.60 2.54 -16.98
N SER A 115 -6.80 1.99 -16.77
CA SER A 115 -7.95 2.15 -17.67
C SER A 115 -8.32 3.62 -17.87
N HIS A 116 -8.37 4.40 -16.78
CA HIS A 116 -8.63 5.83 -16.87
C HIS A 116 -7.56 6.56 -17.68
N ARG A 117 -6.27 6.21 -17.54
CA ARG A 117 -5.19 6.82 -18.32
C ARG A 117 -5.25 6.45 -19.80
N ILE A 118 -5.64 5.22 -20.13
CA ILE A 118 -5.84 4.79 -21.52
C ILE A 118 -6.99 5.59 -22.13
N VAL A 119 -8.17 5.57 -21.52
CA VAL A 119 -9.37 6.25 -22.05
C VAL A 119 -9.21 7.77 -22.12
N SER A 120 -8.53 8.38 -21.14
CA SER A 120 -8.31 9.84 -21.13
C SER A 120 -7.16 10.29 -22.02
N GLY A 121 -6.06 9.54 -22.07
CA GLY A 121 -4.93 9.82 -22.95
C GLY A 121 -5.35 9.82 -24.41
N ASP A 122 -6.14 8.81 -24.79
CA ASP A 122 -6.73 8.66 -26.12
C ASP A 122 -7.53 9.90 -26.55
N ARG A 123 -8.35 10.45 -25.64
CA ARG A 123 -9.17 11.66 -25.91
C ARG A 123 -8.36 12.95 -26.08
N VAL A 124 -7.19 13.05 -25.47
CA VAL A 124 -6.37 14.28 -25.48
C VAL A 124 -5.37 14.26 -26.62
N ARG A 125 -4.69 13.12 -26.83
CA ARG A 125 -3.77 12.89 -27.94
C ARG A 125 -3.67 11.38 -28.18
N PRO A 126 -4.26 10.87 -29.28
CA PRO A 126 -4.12 9.47 -29.64
C PRO A 126 -2.63 9.14 -29.83
N ASP A 127 -2.10 8.30 -28.94
CA ASP A 127 -0.76 7.74 -29.03
C ASP A 127 -0.86 6.26 -28.62
N ALA A 128 -1.05 5.41 -29.64
CA ALA A 128 -1.17 3.97 -29.46
C ALA A 128 0.04 3.38 -28.72
N ALA A 129 1.24 3.92 -28.94
CA ALA A 129 2.44 3.44 -28.26
C ALA A 129 2.44 3.80 -26.77
N ASP A 130 1.91 4.97 -26.38
CA ASP A 130 1.79 5.34 -24.97
C ASP A 130 0.71 4.53 -24.25
N THR A 131 -0.45 4.32 -24.87
CA THR A 131 -1.53 3.51 -24.28
C THR A 131 -1.12 2.05 -24.10
N GLU A 132 -0.40 1.47 -25.06
CA GLU A 132 0.20 0.13 -24.94
C GLU A 132 1.23 0.06 -23.82
N ARG A 133 2.10 1.07 -23.69
CA ARG A 133 3.08 1.15 -22.58
C ARG A 133 2.40 1.24 -21.22
N VAL A 134 1.32 2.01 -21.09
CA VAL A 134 0.52 2.10 -19.87
C VAL A 134 -0.09 0.74 -19.54
N ALA A 135 -0.68 0.06 -20.53
CA ALA A 135 -1.27 -1.26 -20.34
C ALA A 135 -0.23 -2.30 -19.91
N ALA A 136 0.89 -2.39 -20.63
CA ALA A 136 1.98 -3.32 -20.32
C ALA A 136 2.54 -3.11 -18.90
N ARG A 137 2.73 -1.87 -18.48
CA ARG A 137 3.17 -1.54 -17.12
C ARG A 137 2.15 -1.99 -16.07
N ALA A 138 0.87 -1.76 -16.30
CA ALA A 138 -0.19 -2.15 -15.37
C ALA A 138 -0.31 -3.69 -15.27
N HIS A 139 -0.16 -4.42 -16.37
CA HIS A 139 -0.06 -5.89 -16.36
C HIS A 139 1.08 -6.40 -15.48
N GLN A 140 2.27 -5.80 -15.63
CA GLN A 140 3.42 -6.15 -14.79
C GLN A 140 3.17 -5.82 -13.31
N GLU A 141 2.58 -4.65 -13.03
CA GLU A 141 2.25 -4.21 -11.67
C GLU A 141 1.21 -5.14 -11.00
N LEU A 142 0.16 -5.53 -11.73
CA LEU A 142 -0.86 -6.48 -11.25
C LEU A 142 -0.25 -7.84 -10.89
N ARG A 143 0.57 -8.40 -11.78
CA ARG A 143 1.24 -9.69 -11.55
C ARG A 143 2.16 -9.64 -10.35
N TYR A 144 2.97 -8.59 -10.25
CA TYR A 144 3.88 -8.41 -9.12
C TYR A 144 3.13 -8.22 -7.80
N ALA A 145 2.09 -7.37 -7.79
CA ALA A 145 1.29 -7.13 -6.61
C ALA A 145 0.58 -8.41 -6.15
N ALA A 146 -0.03 -9.18 -7.05
CA ALA A 146 -0.70 -10.43 -6.72
C ALA A 146 0.25 -11.46 -6.08
N LEU A 147 1.43 -11.66 -6.67
CA LEU A 147 2.44 -12.58 -6.14
C LEU A 147 2.90 -12.15 -4.74
N ARG A 148 3.28 -10.87 -4.59
CA ARG A 148 3.69 -10.30 -3.30
C ARG A 148 2.59 -10.45 -2.25
N ASP A 149 1.35 -10.17 -2.62
CA ASP A 149 0.22 -10.18 -1.69
C ASP A 149 -0.21 -11.61 -1.32
N GLN A 150 -0.03 -12.58 -2.21
CA GLN A 150 -0.16 -14.00 -1.89
C GLN A 150 0.86 -14.43 -0.82
N HIS A 151 2.12 -13.98 -0.94
CA HIS A 151 3.13 -14.22 0.10
C HIS A 151 2.79 -13.52 1.43
N ALA A 152 2.20 -12.32 1.37
CA ALA A 152 1.76 -11.60 2.56
C ALA A 152 0.60 -12.32 3.27
N VAL A 153 -0.39 -12.85 2.54
CA VAL A 153 -1.44 -13.71 3.12
C VAL A 153 -0.82 -14.99 3.68
N ALA A 154 0.14 -15.58 2.98
CA ALA A 154 0.76 -16.83 3.42
C ALA A 154 1.59 -16.69 4.70
N SER A 155 2.14 -15.50 4.99
CA SER A 155 3.03 -15.28 6.13
C SER A 155 2.32 -15.39 7.48
N VAL A 156 0.99 -15.19 7.54
CA VAL A 156 0.18 -15.33 8.77
C VAL A 156 0.31 -16.72 9.42
N ARG A 157 0.73 -17.73 8.64
CA ARG A 157 1.05 -19.06 9.15
C ARG A 157 2.08 -19.03 10.29
N SER A 158 3.01 -18.07 10.28
CA SER A 158 4.01 -17.94 11.34
C SER A 158 3.41 -17.55 12.69
N LEU A 159 2.18 -17.02 12.68
CA LEU A 159 1.44 -16.64 13.88
C LEU A 159 0.67 -17.83 14.47
N ILE A 160 0.46 -18.89 13.69
CA ILE A 160 -0.36 -20.04 14.09
C ILE A 160 0.52 -21.11 14.71
N ALA A 161 0.13 -21.59 15.89
CA ALA A 161 0.75 -22.73 16.54
C ALA A 161 0.75 -23.97 15.63
N ALA A 162 1.80 -24.80 15.69
CA ALA A 162 1.97 -25.92 14.77
C ALA A 162 0.80 -26.91 14.78
N GLY A 163 0.13 -27.10 15.91
CA GLY A 163 -1.03 -27.99 16.05
C GLY A 163 -2.30 -27.49 15.37
N ASP A 164 -2.49 -26.17 15.29
CA ASP A 164 -3.72 -25.55 14.74
C ASP A 164 -3.60 -25.24 13.25
N ARG A 165 -2.36 -25.18 12.73
CA ARG A 165 -2.07 -24.83 11.34
C ARG A 165 -2.82 -25.67 10.30
N PRO A 166 -2.94 -27.02 10.42
CA PRO A 166 -3.64 -27.83 9.43
C PRO A 166 -5.12 -27.42 9.22
N ALA A 167 -5.78 -26.88 10.24
CA ALA A 167 -7.18 -26.48 10.15
C ALA A 167 -7.40 -25.24 9.27
N LEU A 168 -6.39 -24.36 9.13
CA LEU A 168 -6.50 -23.10 8.39
C LEU A 168 -5.67 -23.06 7.10
N ASP A 169 -4.79 -24.04 6.88
CA ASP A 169 -3.82 -24.00 5.79
C ASP A 169 -4.47 -23.95 4.39
N GLY A 170 -5.56 -24.71 4.22
CA GLY A 170 -6.36 -24.71 3.00
C GLY A 170 -7.00 -23.35 2.74
N GLU A 171 -7.60 -22.75 3.76
CA GLU A 171 -8.29 -21.45 3.67
C GLU A 171 -7.31 -20.30 3.39
N ILE A 172 -6.15 -20.29 4.05
CA ILE A 172 -5.08 -19.29 3.79
C ILE A 172 -4.58 -19.42 2.35
N THR A 173 -4.42 -20.64 1.85
CA THR A 173 -4.02 -20.89 0.45
C THR A 173 -5.10 -20.42 -0.52
N ALA A 174 -6.37 -20.69 -0.22
CA ALA A 174 -7.50 -20.24 -1.03
C ALA A 174 -7.58 -18.71 -1.12
N LEU A 175 -7.42 -18.00 0.00
CA LEU A 175 -7.34 -16.53 0.02
C LEU A 175 -6.19 -16.01 -0.87
N GLY A 176 -5.01 -16.62 -0.77
CA GLY A 176 -3.86 -16.26 -1.61
C GLY A 176 -4.14 -16.47 -3.10
N ASN A 177 -4.72 -17.62 -3.47
CA ASN A 177 -5.08 -17.92 -4.86
C ASN A 177 -6.17 -17.00 -5.40
N HIS A 178 -7.10 -16.56 -4.56
CA HIS A 178 -8.12 -15.59 -4.96
C HIS A 178 -7.51 -14.27 -5.45
N LEU A 179 -6.39 -13.83 -4.87
CA LEU A 179 -5.69 -12.62 -5.32
C LEU A 179 -5.12 -12.76 -6.74
N GLN A 180 -4.61 -13.95 -7.08
CA GLN A 180 -4.13 -14.25 -8.43
C GLN A 180 -5.29 -14.19 -9.44
N THR A 181 -6.41 -14.84 -9.14
CA THR A 181 -7.63 -14.76 -9.95
C THR A 181 -8.12 -13.32 -10.08
N ARG A 182 -8.07 -12.53 -9.01
CA ARG A 182 -8.49 -11.12 -9.02
C ARG A 182 -7.61 -10.27 -9.93
N ALA A 183 -6.30 -10.49 -9.90
CA ALA A 183 -5.36 -9.80 -10.78
C ALA A 183 -5.60 -10.14 -12.26
N GLU A 184 -5.89 -11.40 -12.57
CA GLU A 184 -6.25 -11.84 -13.93
C GLU A 184 -7.55 -11.18 -14.41
N GLN A 185 -8.56 -11.10 -13.54
CA GLN A 185 -9.82 -10.39 -13.85
C GLN A 185 -9.58 -8.87 -14.04
N ALA A 186 -8.68 -8.27 -13.27
CA ALA A 186 -8.30 -6.87 -13.40
C ALA A 186 -7.56 -6.60 -14.72
N ALA A 187 -6.64 -7.50 -15.10
CA ALA A 187 -5.93 -7.48 -16.37
C ALA A 187 -6.89 -7.62 -17.57
N ALA A 188 -7.85 -8.55 -17.51
CA ALA A 188 -8.83 -8.74 -18.58
C ALA A 188 -9.73 -7.50 -18.79
N ARG A 189 -10.08 -6.78 -17.71
CA ARG A 189 -10.81 -5.50 -17.80
C ARG A 189 -9.98 -4.41 -18.49
N LEU A 190 -8.69 -4.36 -18.19
CA LEU A 190 -7.75 -3.44 -18.84
C LEU A 190 -7.62 -3.72 -20.34
N ASP A 191 -7.54 -5.00 -20.73
CA ASP A 191 -7.48 -5.41 -22.14
C ASP A 191 -8.77 -5.09 -22.89
N LEU A 192 -9.92 -5.11 -22.21
CA LEU A 192 -11.18 -4.63 -22.79
C LEU A 192 -11.12 -3.12 -23.05
N ALA A 193 -10.64 -2.32 -22.09
CA ALA A 193 -10.52 -0.88 -22.26
C ALA A 193 -9.60 -0.51 -23.46
N LEU A 194 -8.47 -1.21 -23.60
CA LEU A 194 -7.54 -1.01 -24.72
C LEU A 194 -8.15 -1.39 -26.08
N ARG A 195 -8.99 -2.44 -26.13
CA ARG A 195 -9.72 -2.81 -27.35
C ARG A 195 -10.77 -1.77 -27.73
N MET A 196 -11.48 -1.23 -26.74
CA MET A 196 -12.53 -0.23 -26.98
C MET A 196 -11.99 1.09 -27.52
N THR A 197 -10.82 1.56 -27.07
CA THR A 197 -10.19 2.77 -27.63
C THR A 197 -9.78 2.57 -29.09
N ARG A 198 -9.15 1.42 -29.42
CA ARG A 198 -8.75 1.10 -30.81
C ARG A 198 -9.92 1.04 -31.80
N GLN A 199 -11.07 0.51 -31.39
CA GLN A 199 -12.26 0.44 -32.25
C GLN A 199 -12.92 1.80 -32.47
N GLY A 200 -12.73 2.76 -31.57
CA GLY A 200 -13.18 4.15 -31.76
C GLY A 200 -12.40 4.89 -32.84
N ASP A 201 -11.10 4.59 -32.96
CA ASP A 201 -10.21 5.18 -33.97
C ASP A 201 -10.51 4.68 -35.40
N GLU A 202 -10.96 3.43 -35.58
CA GLU A 202 -11.27 2.88 -36.91
C GLU A 202 -12.61 3.38 -37.49
N GLN A 203 -13.45 4.05 -36.68
CA GLN A 203 -14.77 4.53 -37.08
C GLN A 203 -14.86 6.06 -37.24
N SER A 204 -13.79 6.80 -36.94
CA SER A 204 -13.71 8.28 -37.08
C SER A 204 -12.84 8.69 -38.27
#